data_AF-A0A930F718-F1
#
_entry.id   AF-A0A930F718-F1
#
_cell.length_a   1.000
_cell.length_b   1.000
_cell.length_c   1.000
_cell.angle_alpha   90.00
_cell.angle_beta   90.00
_cell.angle_gamma   90.00
#
_symmetry.space_group_name_H-M   'P 1'
#
loop_
_entity.id
_entity.type
_entity.pdbx_description
1 polymer ?
#
loop_
_entity_poly.entity_id
_entity_poly.type
_entity_poly.pdbx_seq_one_letter_code
_entity_poly.pdbx_strand_id
1 'polypeptide(L)' 'YPQNRVTDHRIGLTITQLDRIMEGKLDGVIEGLLAEEEKRKLEETQL' A
#
# COMPACT_ATOMS: atom_id res chain seq x y z
N TYR A 1 -12.07 -9.89 10.67
CA TYR A 1 -10.63 -9.54 10.72
C TYR A 1 -10.44 -8.36 11.66
N PRO A 2 -9.96 -8.55 12.90
CA PRO A 2 -10.05 -7.53 13.96
C PRO A 2 -9.14 -6.30 13.75
N GLN A 3 -8.09 -6.41 12.93
CA GLN A 3 -7.13 -5.33 12.70
C GLN A 3 -7.32 -4.60 11.37
N ASN A 4 -8.29 -5.02 10.54
CA ASN A 4 -8.62 -4.43 9.24
C ASN A 4 -7.40 -4.10 8.35
N ARG A 5 -6.34 -4.93 8.39
CA ARG A 5 -5.03 -4.57 7.85
C ARG A 5 -4.50 -5.62 6.88
N VAL A 6 -3.86 -5.15 5.82
CA VAL A 6 -3.08 -5.92 4.86
C VAL A 6 -1.66 -5.36 4.84
N THR A 7 -0.67 -6.25 4.90
CA THR A 7 0.73 -5.88 4.75
C THR A 7 1.27 -6.51 3.49
N ASP A 8 1.78 -5.70 2.57
CA ASP A 8 2.57 -6.15 1.43
C ASP A 8 4.04 -6.26 1.86
N HIS A 9 4.51 -7.49 2.04
CA HIS A 9 5.87 -7.78 2.49
C HIS A 9 6.95 -7.47 1.43
N ARG A 10 6.60 -7.33 0.15
CA ARG A 10 7.58 -7.09 -0.93
C ARG A 10 8.19 -5.70 -0.85
N ILE A 11 7.42 -4.76 -0.31
CA ILE A 11 7.78 -3.34 -0.20
C ILE A 11 7.62 -2.78 1.22
N GLY A 12 7.19 -3.61 2.19
CA GLY A 12 6.96 -3.18 3.57
C GLY A 12 5.71 -2.30 3.76
N LEU A 13 4.82 -2.24 2.77
CA LEU A 13 3.63 -1.39 2.82
C LEU A 13 2.56 -2.00 3.72
N THR A 14 2.00 -1.20 4.61
CA THR A 14 0.91 -1.62 5.49
C THR A 14 -0.32 -0.76 5.28
N ILE A 15 -1.42 -1.38 4.86
CA ILE A 15 -2.69 -0.74 4.53
C ILE A 15 -3.74 -1.18 5.56
N THR A 16 -4.36 -0.25 6.27
CA THR A 16 -5.37 -0.52 7.32
C THR A 16 -6.81 -0.43 6.80
N GLN A 17 -7.06 -0.91 5.57
CA GLN A 17 -8.35 -0.79 4.89
C GLN A 17 -8.82 -2.11 4.25
N LEU A 18 -8.58 -3.25 4.91
CA LEU A 18 -8.94 -4.58 4.40
C LEU A 18 -10.42 -4.69 4.00
N ASP A 19 -11.36 -4.10 4.73
CA ASP A 19 -12.79 -4.18 4.44
C ASP A 19 -13.12 -3.59 3.06
N ARG A 20 -12.49 -2.46 2.70
CA ARG A 20 -12.68 -1.82 1.38
C ARG A 20 -12.11 -2.68 0.25
N ILE A 21 -10.99 -3.36 0.52
CA ILE A 21 -10.37 -4.30 -0.42
C ILE A 21 -11.29 -5.50 -0.65
N MET A 22 -11.88 -6.03 0.42
CA MET A 22 -12.81 -7.16 0.36
C MET A 22 -14.13 -6.79 -0.34
N GLU A 23 -14.52 -5.52 -0.31
CA GLU A 23 -15.64 -4.96 -1.10
C GLU A 23 -15.28 -4.71 -2.58
N GLY A 24 -14.03 -4.94 -3.00
CA GLY A 24 -13.57 -4.72 -4.37
C GLY A 24 -13.16 -3.26 -4.68
N LYS A 25 -13.14 -2.37 -3.69
CA LYS A 25 -12.69 -0.98 -3.84
C LYS A 25 -11.17 -0.91 -3.71
N LEU A 26 -10.49 -1.26 -4.80
CA LEU A 26 -9.04 -1.34 -4.88
C LEU A 26 -8.34 0.00 -5.18
N ASP A 27 -9.07 1.04 -5.59
CA ASP A 27 -8.48 2.31 -6.04
C ASP A 27 -7.56 2.94 -4.98
N GLY A 28 -7.99 3.02 -3.72
CA GLY A 28 -7.18 3.57 -2.64
C GLY A 28 -5.95 2.71 -2.28
N VAL A 29 -5.97 1.42 -2.58
CA VAL A 29 -4.80 0.54 -2.43
C VAL A 29 -3.80 0.79 -3.55
N ILE A 30 -4.29 0.92 -4.78
CA ILE A 30 -3.46 1.16 -5.96
C ILE A 30 -2.76 2.52 -5.84
N GLU A 31 -3.48 3.57 -5.41
CA GLU A 31 -2.88 4.89 -5.17
C GLU A 31 -1.81 4.85 -4.06
N GLY A 32 -2.08 4.15 -2.95
CA GLY A 32 -1.12 3.99 -1.86
C GLY A 32 0.14 3.24 -2.29
N LEU A 33 -0.01 2.19 -3.12
CA LEU A 33 1.11 1.45 -3.70
C LEU A 33 1.95 2.31 -4.64
N LEU A 34 1.31 3.09 -5.52
CA LEU A 34 1.98 4.01 -6.44
C LEU A 34 2.78 5.08 -5.70
N ALA A 35 2.19 5.70 -4.67
CA ALA A 35 2.87 6.72 -3.87
C ALA A 35 4.09 6.16 -3.13
N GLU A 36 3.99 4.95 -2.57
CA GLU A 36 5.13 4.30 -1.90
C GLU A 36 6.23 3.91 -2.90
N GLU A 37 5.86 3.45 -4.10
CA GLU A 37 6.82 3.15 -5.17
C GLU A 37 7.53 4.41 -5.67
N GLU A 38 6.80 5.51 -5.87
CA GLU A 38 7.36 6.81 -6.26
C GLU A 38 8.34 7.32 -5.20
N LYS A 39 7.96 7.25 -3.92
CA LYS A 39 8.85 7.58 -2.81
C LYS A 39 10.12 6.73 -2.81
N ARG A 40 10.01 5.42 -3.01
CA ARG A 40 11.19 4.52 -3.11
C ARG A 40 12.10 4.89 -4.28
N LYS A 41 11.54 5.23 -5.46
CA LYS A 41 12.33 5.68 -6.62
C LYS A 41 13.04 7.00 -6.37
N LEU A 42 12.38 7.94 -5.68
CA LEU A 42 12.98 9.20 -5.26
C LEU A 42 14.15 8.99 -4.29
N GLU A 43 13.99 8.09 -3.31
CA GLU A 43 15.07 7.71 -2.39
C GLU A 43 16.23 7.02 -3.12
N GLU A 44 15.96 6.11 -4.06
CA GLU A 44 16.98 5.43 -4.86
C GLU A 44 17.75 6.39 -5.79
N THR A 45 17.09 7.42 -6.32
CA THR A 45 17.72 8.42 -7.21
C THR A 45 18.56 9.45 -6.43
N GLN A 46 18.35 9.59 -5.13
CA GLN A 46 19.10 10.51 -4.26
C GLN A 46 20.35 9.90 -3.61
N LEU A 47 20.65 8.62 -3.92
CA LEU A 47 21.87 7.89 -3.52
C LEU A 47 22.96 8.00 -4.60
#